data_AF-A0A350UYU5-F1
#
_entry.id   AF-A0A350UYU5-F1
#
_cell.length_a   1.000
_cell.length_b   1.000
_cell.length_c   1.000
_cell.angle_alpha   90.00
_cell.angle_beta   90.00
_cell.angle_gamma   90.00
#
_symmetry.space_group_name_H-M   'P 1'
#
loop_
_entity.id
_entity.type
_entity.pdbx_description
1 polymer ?
#
loop_
_entity_poly.entity_id
_entity_poly.type
_entity_poly.pdbx_seq_one_letter_code
_entity_poly.pdbx_strand_id
1 'polypeptide(L)'
;MEQQAEQSLPSQDERMLAMFAHLSMFFGSLIIPLIFWAINKDKSRFVSFHSLQALFFHLAYTVVLVFLVIFVAVIGVMAAGLIVPGQDGPSHIGALQIIVILAFGVIVIGFIFVSIALAVINAVAAYKGGMKKYPIIGNMVYKKVYGVS
;
A
#
# COMPACT_ATOMS: atom_id res chain seq x y z
N MET A 1 8.46 -35.30 19.97
CA MET A 1 9.11 -34.61 18.83
C MET A 1 8.36 -34.92 17.56
N GLU A 2 7.05 -34.67 17.56
CA GLU A 2 6.16 -35.13 16.50
C GLU A 2 5.58 -33.92 15.78
N GLN A 3 5.68 -33.98 14.45
CA GLN A 3 5.04 -33.10 13.48
C GLN A 3 5.64 -31.70 13.38
N GLN A 4 6.85 -31.62 12.82
CA GLN A 4 7.06 -30.63 11.77
C GLN A 4 6.03 -30.96 10.68
N ALA A 5 4.86 -30.35 10.76
CA ALA A 5 3.83 -30.45 9.75
C ALA A 5 4.47 -30.13 8.41
N GLU A 6 4.56 -31.14 7.56
CA GLU A 6 4.76 -30.99 6.13
C GLU A 6 3.83 -29.87 5.69
N GLN A 7 4.39 -28.72 5.28
CA GLN A 7 3.58 -27.63 4.75
C GLN A 7 2.98 -28.12 3.45
N SER A 8 1.83 -28.79 3.54
CA SER A 8 0.95 -29.03 2.41
C SER A 8 0.78 -27.70 1.69
N LEU A 9 0.97 -27.71 0.37
CA LEU A 9 0.76 -26.53 -0.47
C LEU A 9 -0.55 -25.84 -0.07
N PRO A 10 -0.57 -24.50 0.04
CA PRO A 10 -1.79 -23.79 0.43
C PRO A 10 -2.92 -24.16 -0.54
N SER A 11 -4.09 -24.43 0.04
CA SER A 11 -5.29 -24.78 -0.71
C SER A 11 -5.70 -23.67 -1.68
N GLN A 12 -6.56 -24.00 -2.65
CA GLN A 12 -7.09 -23.03 -3.59
C GLN A 12 -7.81 -21.87 -2.89
N ASP A 13 -8.58 -22.17 -1.84
CA ASP A 13 -9.31 -21.16 -1.06
C ASP A 13 -8.36 -20.23 -0.32
N GLU A 14 -7.30 -20.76 0.31
CA GLU A 14 -6.28 -19.95 0.96
C GLU A 14 -5.55 -19.03 -0.02
N ARG A 15 -5.23 -19.55 -1.22
CA ARG A 15 -4.61 -18.78 -2.31
C ARG A 15 -5.54 -17.66 -2.80
N MET A 16 -6.84 -17.92 -2.91
CA MET A 16 -7.83 -16.91 -3.28
C MET A 16 -7.99 -15.83 -2.20
N LEU A 17 -8.12 -16.22 -0.92
CA LEU A 17 -8.20 -15.26 0.19
C LEU A 17 -6.96 -14.37 0.27
N ALA A 18 -5.77 -14.96 0.14
CA ALA A 18 -4.51 -14.23 0.13
C ALA A 18 -4.40 -13.27 -1.05
N MET A 19 -4.80 -13.68 -2.26
CA MET A 19 -4.86 -12.82 -3.44
C MET A 19 -5.82 -11.64 -3.21
N PHE A 20 -7.04 -11.91 -2.75
CA PHE A 20 -8.04 -10.87 -2.51
C PHE A 20 -7.64 -9.90 -1.40
N ALA A 21 -6.85 -10.33 -0.41
CA ALA A 21 -6.30 -9.43 0.58
C ALA A 21 -5.48 -8.29 -0.05
N HIS A 22 -4.66 -8.58 -1.07
CA HIS A 22 -3.88 -7.57 -1.79
C HIS A 22 -4.73 -6.77 -2.77
N LEU A 23 -5.67 -7.43 -3.48
CA LEU A 23 -6.56 -6.74 -4.43
C LEU A 23 -7.59 -5.83 -3.75
N SER A 24 -7.81 -5.97 -2.44
CA SER A 24 -8.71 -5.04 -1.75
C SER A 24 -8.19 -3.60 -1.71
N MET A 25 -6.92 -3.37 -2.09
CA MET A 25 -6.35 -2.04 -2.27
C MET A 25 -7.14 -1.17 -3.24
N PHE A 26 -7.68 -1.76 -4.31
CA PHE A 26 -8.46 -1.04 -5.33
C PHE A 26 -9.76 -0.44 -4.77
N PHE A 27 -10.24 -0.95 -3.65
CA PHE A 27 -11.40 -0.43 -2.94
C PHE A 27 -11.00 0.47 -1.75
N GLY A 28 -9.72 0.80 -1.61
CA GLY A 28 -9.20 1.59 -0.49
C GLY A 28 -9.40 0.94 0.88
N SER A 29 -9.63 -0.37 0.94
CA SER A 29 -10.10 -1.02 2.16
C SER A 29 -8.95 -1.53 3.04
N LEU A 30 -8.83 -0.94 4.23
CA LEU A 30 -8.10 -1.53 5.37
C LEU A 30 -8.91 -2.65 6.03
N ILE A 31 -10.23 -2.64 5.85
CA ILE A 31 -11.16 -3.52 6.54
C ILE A 31 -11.09 -4.94 5.99
N ILE A 32 -11.07 -5.12 4.67
CA ILE A 32 -11.02 -6.44 4.04
C ILE A 32 -9.81 -7.29 4.49
N PRO A 33 -8.55 -6.81 4.43
CA PRO A 33 -7.41 -7.62 4.85
C PRO A 33 -7.41 -7.84 6.37
N LEU A 34 -7.97 -6.92 7.16
CA LEU A 34 -8.17 -7.11 8.60
C LEU A 34 -9.16 -8.25 8.89
N ILE A 35 -10.29 -8.30 8.17
CA ILE A 35 -11.29 -9.37 8.30
C ILE A 35 -10.67 -10.72 7.91
N PHE A 36 -9.98 -10.79 6.77
CA PHE A 36 -9.33 -12.03 6.33
C PHE A 36 -8.28 -12.51 7.32
N TRP A 37 -7.49 -11.61 7.89
CA TRP A 37 -6.58 -11.96 8.98
C TRP A 37 -7.35 -12.46 10.20
N ALA A 38 -8.34 -11.71 10.69
CA ALA A 38 -9.04 -12.03 11.94
C ALA A 38 -9.72 -13.42 11.90
N ILE A 39 -10.30 -13.79 10.76
CA ILE A 39 -11.00 -15.07 10.57
C ILE A 39 -10.02 -16.25 10.37
N ASN A 40 -8.82 -15.99 9.85
CA ASN A 40 -7.84 -17.02 9.48
C ASN A 40 -6.59 -17.08 10.37
N LYS A 41 -6.46 -16.17 11.35
CA LYS A 41 -5.27 -16.04 12.22
C LYS A 41 -4.86 -17.35 12.91
N ASP A 42 -5.86 -18.16 13.27
CA ASP A 42 -5.67 -19.44 13.96
C ASP A 42 -5.83 -20.66 13.03
N LYS A 43 -6.12 -20.44 11.74
CA LYS A 43 -6.46 -21.49 10.77
C LYS A 43 -5.42 -21.66 9.66
N SER A 44 -4.86 -20.54 9.18
CA SER A 44 -3.93 -20.54 8.06
C SER A 44 -2.85 -19.50 8.25
N ARG A 45 -1.60 -19.97 8.41
CA ARG A 45 -0.43 -19.08 8.46
C ARG A 45 -0.21 -18.37 7.12
N PHE A 46 -0.50 -19.05 6.00
CA PHE A 46 -0.38 -18.49 4.66
C PHE A 46 -1.32 -17.29 4.46
N VAL A 47 -2.62 -17.48 4.73
CA VAL A 47 -3.60 -16.39 4.63
C VAL A 47 -3.25 -15.28 5.63
N SER A 48 -2.92 -15.64 6.87
CA SER A 48 -2.55 -14.67 7.91
C SER A 48 -1.38 -13.78 7.51
N PHE A 49 -0.35 -14.37 6.90
CA PHE A 49 0.80 -13.63 6.38
C PHE A 49 0.40 -12.66 5.28
N HIS A 50 -0.31 -13.11 4.24
CA HIS A 50 -0.70 -12.24 3.14
C HIS A 50 -1.69 -11.15 3.57
N SER A 51 -2.64 -11.48 4.45
CA SER A 51 -3.62 -10.53 4.99
C SER A 51 -2.99 -9.45 5.85
N LEU A 52 -2.09 -9.80 6.79
CA LEU A 52 -1.37 -8.78 7.56
C LEU A 52 -0.42 -7.97 6.68
N GLN A 53 0.28 -8.62 5.73
CA GLN A 53 1.17 -7.92 4.81
C GLN A 53 0.40 -6.90 3.96
N ALA A 54 -0.77 -7.26 3.43
CA ALA A 54 -1.64 -6.36 2.70
C ALA A 54 -2.16 -5.23 3.59
N LEU A 55 -2.61 -5.53 4.82
CA LEU A 55 -3.11 -4.53 5.76
C LEU A 55 -2.06 -3.45 6.06
N PHE A 56 -0.84 -3.85 6.41
CA PHE A 56 0.24 -2.89 6.68
C PHE A 56 0.67 -2.13 5.43
N PHE A 57 0.63 -2.76 4.26
CA PHE A 57 0.91 -2.08 3.00
C PHE A 57 -0.15 -1.03 2.68
N HIS A 58 -1.44 -1.34 2.84
CA HIS A 58 -2.52 -0.38 2.66
C HIS A 58 -2.40 0.77 3.66
N LEU A 59 -2.07 0.48 4.91
CA LEU A 59 -1.86 1.52 5.92
C LEU A 59 -0.70 2.44 5.55
N ALA A 60 0.46 1.88 5.18
CA ALA A 60 1.62 2.66 4.75
C ALA A 60 1.30 3.50 3.51
N TYR A 61 0.60 2.93 2.53
CA TYR A 61 0.12 3.63 1.34
C TYR A 61 -0.78 4.81 1.70
N THR A 62 -1.80 4.59 2.54
CA THR A 62 -2.75 5.63 2.96
C THR A 62 -2.04 6.76 3.69
N VAL A 63 -1.14 6.44 4.61
CA VAL A 63 -0.36 7.44 5.36
C VAL A 63 0.46 8.30 4.41
N VAL A 64 1.26 7.68 3.51
CA VAL A 64 2.07 8.41 2.54
C VAL A 64 1.20 9.25 1.61
N LEU A 65 0.10 8.71 1.08
CA LEU A 65 -0.78 9.43 0.18
C LEU A 65 -1.41 10.66 0.86
N VAL A 66 -1.88 10.53 2.09
CA VAL A 66 -2.45 11.64 2.87
C VAL A 66 -1.41 12.74 3.09
N PHE A 67 -0.17 12.38 3.45
CA PHE A 67 0.92 13.35 3.59
C PHE A 67 1.20 14.09 2.28
N LEU A 68 1.25 13.37 1.16
CA LEU A 68 1.49 13.97 -0.16
C LEU A 68 0.35 14.93 -0.56
N VAL A 69 -0.90 14.55 -0.33
CA VAL A 69 -2.07 15.41 -0.64
C VAL A 69 -2.09 16.66 0.24
N ILE A 70 -1.85 16.53 1.54
CA ILE A 70 -1.77 17.68 2.45
C ILE A 70 -0.64 18.61 2.03
N PHE A 71 0.53 18.07 1.68
CA PHE A 71 1.66 18.88 1.20
C PHE A 71 1.29 19.70 -0.04
N VAL A 72 0.67 19.08 -1.05
CA VAL A 72 0.19 19.79 -2.25
C VAL A 72 -0.85 20.84 -1.89
N ALA A 73 -1.80 20.53 -1.00
CA ALA A 73 -2.84 21.47 -0.59
C ALA A 73 -2.25 22.71 0.12
N VAL A 74 -1.30 22.51 1.04
CA VAL A 74 -0.63 23.61 1.76
C VAL A 74 0.14 24.50 0.79
N ILE A 75 0.92 23.93 -0.12
CA ILE A 75 1.65 24.69 -1.15
C ILE A 75 0.68 25.43 -2.07
N GLY A 76 -0.45 24.81 -2.43
CA GLY A 76 -1.50 25.44 -3.25
C GLY A 76 -2.17 26.64 -2.57
N VAL A 77 -2.50 26.54 -1.28
CA VAL A 77 -3.11 27.65 -0.52
C VAL A 77 -2.11 28.80 -0.35
N MET A 78 -0.84 28.51 -0.09
CA MET A 78 0.22 29.52 -0.03
C MET A 78 0.36 30.29 -1.35
N ALA A 79 0.11 29.65 -2.49
CA ALA A 79 0.15 30.30 -3.81
C ALA A 79 -1.01 31.28 -4.03
N ALA A 80 -2.22 30.96 -3.54
CA ALA A 80 -3.39 31.83 -3.68
C ALA A 80 -3.24 33.18 -2.96
N GLY A 81 -2.48 33.21 -1.86
CA GLY A 81 -2.18 34.44 -1.12
C GLY A 81 -1.14 35.37 -1.79
N LEU A 82 -0.51 34.94 -2.89
CA LEU A 82 0.52 35.70 -3.61
C LEU A 82 0.01 36.35 -4.91
N ILE A 83 -1.29 36.26 -5.20
CA ILE A 83 -1.90 36.89 -6.37
C ILE A 83 -1.94 38.41 -6.14
N VAL A 84 -1.11 39.15 -6.88
CA VAL A 84 -1.06 40.62 -6.83
C VAL A 84 -1.98 41.20 -7.91
N PRO A 85 -3.02 42.00 -7.55
CA PRO A 85 -3.90 42.63 -8.53
C PRO A 85 -3.12 43.58 -9.47
N GLY A 86 -3.41 43.54 -10.77
CA GLY A 86 -2.78 44.42 -11.77
C GLY A 86 -1.47 43.87 -12.38
N GLN A 87 -1.08 42.64 -12.03
CA GLN A 87 0.03 41.94 -12.68
C GLN A 87 -0.49 41.08 -13.85
N ASP A 88 0.01 41.35 -15.06
CA ASP A 88 -0.27 40.52 -16.24
C ASP A 88 0.56 39.22 -16.18
N GLY A 89 -0.06 38.14 -15.71
CA GLY A 89 0.53 36.80 -15.62
C GLY A 89 1.12 36.44 -14.25
N PRO A 90 1.56 35.16 -14.06
CA PRO A 90 2.12 34.72 -12.80
C PRO A 90 3.44 35.45 -12.51
N SER A 91 3.65 35.89 -11.26
CA SER A 91 4.98 36.28 -10.81
C SER A 91 5.98 35.13 -10.99
N HIS A 92 7.28 35.41 -11.06
CA HIS A 92 8.31 34.36 -11.13
C HIS A 92 8.15 33.33 -10.00
N ILE A 93 7.68 33.78 -8.83
CA ILE A 93 7.32 32.94 -7.69
C ILE A 93 6.09 32.06 -8.01
N GLY A 94 5.03 32.63 -8.59
CA GLY A 94 3.85 31.88 -9.01
C GLY A 94 4.13 30.84 -10.10
N ALA A 95 4.97 31.16 -11.08
CA ALA A 95 5.39 30.21 -12.12
C ALA A 95 6.17 29.03 -11.53
N LEU A 96 7.11 29.29 -10.63
CA LEU A 96 7.85 28.25 -9.90
C LEU A 96 6.90 27.35 -9.07
N GLN A 97 5.91 27.95 -8.40
CA GLN A 97 4.93 27.21 -7.61
C GLN A 97 4.09 26.25 -8.47
N ILE A 98 3.62 26.69 -9.65
CA ILE A 98 2.90 25.82 -10.58
C ILE A 98 3.77 24.65 -11.02
N ILE A 99 5.03 24.90 -11.36
CA ILE A 99 5.99 23.85 -11.74
C ILE A 99 6.17 22.84 -10.59
N VAL A 100 6.31 23.32 -9.35
CA VAL A 100 6.43 22.45 -8.17
C VAL A 100 5.18 21.59 -7.97
N ILE A 101 3.98 22.17 -8.09
CA ILE A 101 2.72 21.44 -7.96
C ILE A 101 2.62 20.35 -9.04
N LEU A 102 2.95 20.67 -10.29
CA LEU A 102 2.92 19.70 -11.39
C LEU A 102 3.94 18.58 -11.20
N ALA A 103 5.18 18.91 -10.83
CA ALA A 103 6.23 17.93 -10.55
C ALA A 103 5.82 17.00 -9.40
N PHE A 104 5.23 17.54 -8.35
CA PHE A 104 4.74 16.75 -7.22
C PHE A 104 3.52 15.90 -7.60
N GLY A 105 2.63 16.41 -8.45
CA GLY A 105 1.52 15.66 -9.02
C GLY A 105 2.00 14.42 -9.79
N VAL A 106 3.06 14.55 -10.59
CA VAL A 106 3.69 13.42 -11.29
C VAL A 106 4.24 12.40 -10.29
N ILE A 107 4.88 12.85 -9.20
CA ILE A 107 5.37 11.98 -8.13
C ILE A 107 4.22 11.21 -7.46
N VAL A 108 3.12 11.88 -7.15
CA VAL A 108 1.93 11.25 -6.54
C VAL A 108 1.36 10.18 -7.48
N ILE A 109 1.20 10.51 -8.76
CA ILE A 109 0.70 9.59 -9.77
C ILE A 109 1.63 8.38 -9.88
N GLY A 110 2.94 8.61 -9.99
CA GLY A 110 3.94 7.54 -10.02
C GLY A 110 3.88 6.64 -8.78
N PHE A 111 3.75 7.22 -7.60
CA PHE A 111 3.59 6.48 -6.34
C PHE A 111 2.34 5.60 -6.33
N ILE A 112 1.21 6.10 -6.83
CA ILE A 112 -0.04 5.34 -6.97
C ILE A 112 0.17 4.15 -7.91
N PHE A 113 0.72 4.38 -9.10
CA PHE A 113 0.97 3.31 -10.08
C PHE A 113 1.92 2.23 -9.55
N VAL A 114 3.01 2.64 -8.88
CA VAL A 114 3.94 1.69 -8.24
C VAL A 114 3.24 0.89 -7.16
N SER A 115 2.41 1.53 -6.33
CA SER A 115 1.69 0.85 -5.25
C SER A 115 0.67 -0.16 -5.77
N ILE A 116 -0.06 0.19 -6.84
CA ILE A 116 -0.98 -0.71 -7.54
C ILE A 116 -0.21 -1.89 -8.15
N ALA A 117 0.90 -1.64 -8.85
CA ALA A 117 1.70 -2.70 -9.44
C ALA A 117 2.22 -3.67 -8.37
N LEU A 118 2.69 -3.13 -7.23
CA LEU A 118 3.12 -3.91 -6.08
C LEU A 118 2.00 -4.78 -5.50
N ALA A 119 0.78 -4.25 -5.34
CA ALA A 119 -0.39 -5.00 -4.89
C ALA A 119 -0.74 -6.14 -5.86
N VAL A 120 -0.79 -5.86 -7.17
CA VAL A 120 -1.10 -6.88 -8.20
C VAL A 120 -0.03 -7.96 -8.23
N ILE A 121 1.26 -7.59 -8.19
CA ILE A 121 2.37 -8.54 -8.18
C ILE A 121 2.29 -9.47 -6.96
N ASN A 122 1.95 -8.95 -5.78
CA ASN A 122 1.78 -9.76 -4.58
C ASN A 122 0.50 -10.60 -4.63
N ALA A 123 -0.58 -10.08 -5.20
CA ALA A 123 -1.81 -10.83 -5.43
C ALA A 123 -1.57 -12.04 -6.34
N VAL A 124 -0.88 -11.84 -7.47
CA VAL A 124 -0.53 -12.94 -8.40
C VAL A 124 0.43 -13.94 -7.76
N ALA A 125 1.41 -13.46 -6.99
CA ALA A 125 2.31 -14.35 -6.25
C ALA A 125 1.54 -15.20 -5.23
N ALA A 126 0.66 -14.57 -4.45
CA ALA A 126 -0.21 -15.26 -3.49
C ALA A 126 -1.13 -16.28 -4.17
N TYR A 127 -1.73 -15.90 -5.30
CA TYR A 127 -2.55 -16.80 -6.09
C TYR A 127 -1.76 -18.00 -6.60
N LYS A 128 -0.45 -17.89 -6.83
CA LYS A 128 0.44 -19.03 -7.18
C LYS A 128 0.94 -19.81 -5.97
N GLY A 129 0.52 -19.46 -4.75
CA GLY A 129 1.00 -20.05 -3.49
C GLY A 129 2.37 -19.53 -3.04
N GLY A 130 2.87 -18.44 -3.64
CA GLY A 130 4.19 -17.88 -3.36
C GLY A 130 4.18 -16.87 -2.22
N MET A 131 5.22 -16.91 -1.38
CA MET A 131 5.39 -16.07 -0.18
C MET A 131 6.15 -14.76 -0.46
N LYS A 132 5.77 -14.05 -1.52
CA LYS A 132 6.47 -12.81 -1.89
C LYS A 132 6.31 -11.76 -0.78
N LYS A 133 7.43 -11.11 -0.43
CA LYS A 133 7.51 -10.14 0.67
C LYS A 133 7.64 -8.72 0.13
N TYR A 134 6.91 -7.78 0.73
CA TYR A 134 7.35 -6.38 0.70
C TYR A 134 8.66 -6.26 1.51
N PRO A 135 9.69 -5.53 1.05
CA PRO A 135 11.01 -5.56 1.68
C PRO A 135 11.02 -5.29 3.19
N ILE A 136 10.27 -4.28 3.64
CA ILE A 136 10.19 -3.92 5.07
C ILE A 136 9.01 -4.63 5.72
N ILE A 137 7.80 -4.41 5.18
CA ILE A 137 6.54 -4.91 5.76
C ILE A 137 6.48 -6.43 5.77
N GLY A 138 6.86 -7.06 4.66
CA GLY A 138 6.80 -8.51 4.52
C GLY A 138 7.76 -9.22 5.45
N ASN A 139 8.96 -8.66 5.69
CA ASN A 139 9.89 -9.22 6.66
C ASN A 139 9.34 -9.14 8.10
N MET A 140 8.82 -7.98 8.50
CA MET A 140 8.18 -7.81 9.81
C MET A 140 7.01 -8.78 10.03
N VAL A 141 6.10 -8.87 9.05
CA VAL A 141 4.92 -9.75 9.14
C VAL A 141 5.33 -11.21 9.11
N TYR A 142 6.31 -11.58 8.28
CA TYR A 142 6.82 -12.95 8.23
C TYR A 142 7.36 -13.39 9.59
N LYS A 143 8.17 -12.56 10.26
CA LYS A 143 8.65 -12.87 11.62
C LYS A 143 7.50 -13.06 12.60
N LYS A 144 6.50 -12.17 12.57
CA LYS A 144 5.33 -12.24 13.46
C LYS A 144 4.48 -13.50 13.25
N VAL A 145 4.21 -13.89 12.00
CA VAL A 145 3.37 -15.06 11.68
C VAL A 145 4.15 -16.37 11.80
N TYR A 146 5.43 -16.35 11.43
CA TYR A 146 6.26 -17.55 11.36
C TYR A 146 7.08 -17.85 12.62
N GLY A 147 7.21 -16.90 13.55
CA GLY A 147 7.92 -17.09 14.81
C GLY A 147 9.44 -17.18 14.66
N VAL A 148 10.00 -16.60 13.59
CA VAL A 148 11.44 -16.58 13.33
C VAL A 148 12.03 -15.25 13.79
N SER A 149 12.92 -15.30 14.80
CA SER A 149 13.66 -14.16 15.36
C SER A 149 14.77 -13.68 14.44
#